data_AF-A0A2E0XJ17-F1
#
_entry.id   AF-A0A2E0XJ17-F1
#
_cell.length_a   1.000
_cell.length_b   1.000
_cell.length_c   1.000
_cell.angle_alpha   90.00
_cell.angle_beta   90.00
_cell.angle_gamma   90.00
#
_symmetry.space_group_name_H-M   'P 1'
#
loop_
_entity.id
_entity.type
_entity.pdbx_description
1 polymer ?
#
loop_
_entity_poly.entity_id
_entity_poly.type
_entity_poly.pdbx_seq_one_letter_code
_entity_poly.pdbx_strand_id
1 'polypeptide(L)'
;METTDILDFLRQKLKPKRLKHVLSVRDTAASIAPQYGVDQQQIELAALLHDCAKWMTDGELLTTCQRHQIVPDLIEEQNPSLLHAKVGATLASDRFGIVDRSVLQAVSVHTTGMAKMSTLDKVLFVADYCEPNRSYPAITEVRKLATVDLNRAAFEVARQKLERQLVAKQMIHPQSVTAFNDLLTQIS
;
A
#
# COMPACT_ATOMS: atom_id res chain seq x y z
N MET A 1 -17.18 14.12 -0.65
CA MET A 1 -17.40 12.87 -1.40
C MET A 1 -17.76 11.81 -0.38
N GLU A 2 -18.89 11.14 -0.57
CA GLU A 2 -19.36 10.12 0.36
C GLU A 2 -18.57 8.83 0.17
N THR A 3 -17.96 8.31 1.25
CA THR A 3 -17.21 7.04 1.28
C THR A 3 -18.02 5.85 0.77
N THR A 4 -19.35 5.99 0.73
CA THR A 4 -20.32 5.02 0.20
C THR A 4 -20.04 4.63 -1.26
N ASP A 5 -19.73 5.56 -2.16
CA ASP A 5 -19.49 5.24 -3.59
C ASP A 5 -18.24 4.37 -3.77
N ILE A 6 -17.17 4.68 -3.03
CA ILE A 6 -15.96 3.87 -3.00
C ILE A 6 -16.28 2.45 -2.53
N LEU A 7 -17.02 2.32 -1.42
CA LEU A 7 -17.35 1.00 -0.87
C LEU A 7 -18.20 0.16 -1.82
N ASP A 8 -19.15 0.76 -2.52
CA ASP A 8 -20.00 0.06 -3.48
C ASP A 8 -19.22 -0.40 -4.71
N PHE A 9 -18.33 0.46 -5.23
CA PHE A 9 -17.39 0.06 -6.27
C PHE A 9 -16.52 -1.12 -5.85
N LEU A 10 -15.93 -1.06 -4.66
CA LEU A 10 -15.06 -2.11 -4.13
C LEU A 10 -15.82 -3.42 -3.94
N ARG A 11 -17.07 -3.38 -3.44
CA ARG A 11 -17.95 -4.55 -3.32
C ARG A 11 -18.25 -5.20 -4.66
N GLN A 12 -18.46 -4.38 -5.70
CA GLN A 12 -18.77 -4.88 -7.04
C GLN A 12 -17.54 -5.50 -7.71
N LYS A 13 -16.35 -4.91 -7.51
CA LYS A 13 -15.14 -5.27 -8.27
C LYS A 13 -14.26 -6.29 -7.57
N LEU A 14 -14.11 -6.21 -6.24
CA LEU A 14 -13.18 -7.05 -5.50
C LEU A 14 -13.83 -8.37 -5.09
N LYS A 15 -13.04 -9.45 -5.14
CA LYS A 15 -13.44 -10.72 -4.53
C LYS A 15 -13.68 -10.54 -3.02
N PRO A 16 -14.60 -11.30 -2.39
CA PRO A 16 -14.95 -11.13 -0.97
C PRO A 16 -13.74 -11.14 -0.01
N LYS A 17 -12.76 -12.04 -0.24
CA LYS A 17 -11.53 -12.10 0.56
C LYS A 17 -10.70 -10.81 0.47
N ARG A 18 -10.66 -10.18 -0.71
CA ARG A 18 -9.92 -8.93 -0.93
C ARG A 18 -10.66 -7.74 -0.32
N LEU A 19 -11.99 -7.68 -0.46
CA LEU A 19 -12.79 -6.66 0.22
C LEU A 19 -12.61 -6.73 1.74
N LYS A 20 -12.66 -7.94 2.33
CA LYS A 20 -12.42 -8.14 3.77
C LYS A 20 -11.05 -7.62 4.18
N HIS A 21 -10.02 -7.91 3.38
CA HIS A 21 -8.68 -7.38 3.59
C HIS A 21 -8.67 -5.85 3.56
N VAL A 22 -9.24 -5.21 2.54
CA VAL A 22 -9.30 -3.73 2.45
C VAL A 22 -9.96 -3.09 3.67
N LEU A 23 -11.11 -3.60 4.12
CA LEU A 23 -11.77 -3.09 5.31
C LEU A 23 -10.92 -3.26 6.57
N SER A 24 -10.23 -4.40 6.68
CA SER A 24 -9.34 -4.67 7.80
C SER A 24 -8.09 -3.79 7.80
N VAL A 25 -7.53 -3.46 6.62
CA VAL A 25 -6.44 -2.49 6.48
C VAL A 25 -6.91 -1.11 6.90
N ARG A 26 -8.11 -0.67 6.47
CA ARG A 26 -8.71 0.60 6.92
C ARG A 26 -8.79 0.66 8.44
N ASP A 27 -9.40 -0.34 9.07
CA ASP A 27 -9.59 -0.35 10.52
C ASP A 27 -8.27 -0.40 11.28
N THR A 28 -7.30 -1.17 10.77
CA THR A 28 -5.94 -1.24 11.34
C THR A 28 -5.24 0.11 11.22
N ALA A 29 -5.24 0.73 10.05
CA ALA A 29 -4.59 2.01 9.79
C ALA A 29 -5.22 3.14 10.62
N ALA A 30 -6.55 3.16 10.69
CA ALA A 30 -7.33 4.06 11.55
C ALA A 30 -6.96 3.93 13.04
N SER A 31 -6.66 2.73 13.52
CA SER A 31 -6.24 2.52 14.92
C SER A 31 -4.82 3.02 15.22
N ILE A 32 -3.94 3.02 14.20
CA ILE A 32 -2.52 3.40 14.32
C ILE A 32 -2.33 4.90 14.15
N ALA A 33 -3.06 5.51 13.20
CA ALA A 33 -2.89 6.89 12.77
C ALA A 33 -2.87 7.96 13.88
N PRO A 34 -3.76 7.93 14.90
CA PRO A 34 -3.79 8.95 15.95
C PRO A 34 -2.48 9.05 16.74
N GLN A 35 -1.78 7.93 16.93
CA GLN A 35 -0.53 7.89 17.69
C GLN A 35 0.61 8.63 16.99
N TYR A 36 0.51 8.81 15.67
CA TYR A 36 1.52 9.44 14.84
C TYR A 36 1.03 10.75 14.18
N GLY A 37 -0.10 11.29 14.64
CA GLY A 37 -0.64 12.56 14.15
C GLY A 37 -1.06 12.54 12.69
N VAL A 38 -1.41 11.37 12.15
CA VAL A 38 -1.94 11.26 10.78
C VAL A 38 -3.43 11.60 10.80
N ASP A 39 -3.88 12.41 9.83
CA ASP A 39 -5.29 12.76 9.69
C ASP A 39 -6.14 11.51 9.43
N GLN A 40 -7.22 11.38 10.20
CA GLN A 40 -8.09 10.20 10.19
C GLN A 40 -8.76 10.02 8.83
N GLN A 41 -9.23 11.10 8.21
CA GLN A 41 -9.94 11.03 6.94
C GLN A 41 -8.98 10.64 5.81
N GLN A 42 -7.76 11.20 5.80
CA GLN A 42 -6.74 10.87 4.81
C GLN A 42 -6.35 9.40 4.87
N ILE A 43 -6.08 8.85 6.07
CA ILE A 43 -5.64 7.46 6.20
C ILE A 43 -6.75 6.46 5.87
N GLU A 44 -7.99 6.71 6.29
CA GLU A 44 -9.12 5.85 5.97
C GLU A 44 -9.36 5.80 4.46
N LEU A 45 -9.26 6.95 3.81
CA LEU A 45 -9.42 7.07 2.36
C LEU A 45 -8.30 6.33 1.62
N ALA A 46 -7.04 6.55 2.01
CA ALA A 46 -5.89 5.84 1.42
C ALA A 46 -6.01 4.32 1.60
N ALA A 47 -6.41 3.87 2.79
CA ALA A 47 -6.59 2.46 3.11
C ALA A 47 -7.76 1.81 2.36
N LEU A 48 -8.86 2.52 2.11
CA LEU A 48 -9.93 1.99 1.25
C LEU A 48 -9.49 1.85 -0.21
N LEU A 49 -8.63 2.75 -0.68
CA LEU A 49 -8.25 2.84 -2.08
C LEU A 49 -6.98 2.06 -2.45
N HIS A 50 -6.16 1.63 -1.49
CA HIS A 50 -4.84 1.03 -1.77
C HIS A 50 -4.89 -0.11 -2.79
N ASP A 51 -5.92 -0.95 -2.70
CA ASP A 51 -6.12 -2.14 -3.54
C ASP A 51 -7.27 -1.96 -4.56
N CYS A 52 -7.74 -0.74 -4.82
CA CYS A 52 -8.92 -0.50 -5.68
C CYS A 52 -8.76 -0.96 -7.14
N ALA A 53 -7.52 -1.20 -7.59
CA ALA A 53 -7.20 -1.76 -8.91
C ALA A 53 -6.85 -3.27 -8.88
N LYS A 54 -6.91 -3.96 -7.72
CA LYS A 54 -6.53 -5.39 -7.62
C LYS A 54 -7.40 -6.39 -8.38
N TRP A 55 -8.53 -5.95 -8.89
CA TRP A 55 -9.41 -6.78 -9.72
C TRP A 55 -8.98 -6.81 -11.18
N MET A 56 -8.16 -5.84 -11.61
CA MET A 56 -7.72 -5.71 -13.00
C MET A 56 -6.71 -6.80 -13.34
N THR A 57 -6.80 -7.31 -14.56
CA THR A 57 -5.81 -8.20 -15.16
C THR A 57 -4.53 -7.46 -15.51
N ASP A 58 -3.44 -8.19 -15.69
CA ASP A 58 -2.14 -7.61 -16.10
C ASP A 58 -2.24 -6.79 -17.39
N GLY A 59 -3.01 -7.26 -18.38
CA GLY A 59 -3.25 -6.54 -19.63
C GLY A 59 -4.05 -5.24 -19.44
N GLU A 60 -5.06 -5.24 -18.56
CA GLU A 60 -5.83 -4.04 -18.22
C GLU A 60 -4.98 -3.02 -17.46
N LEU A 61 -4.09 -3.47 -16.57
CA LEU A 61 -3.15 -2.61 -15.86
C LEU A 61 -2.20 -1.92 -16.85
N LEU A 62 -1.56 -2.68 -17.75
CA LEU A 62 -0.66 -2.13 -18.77
C LEU A 62 -1.37 -1.17 -19.73
N THR A 63 -2.58 -1.52 -20.18
CA THR A 63 -3.40 -0.65 -21.04
C THR A 63 -3.75 0.65 -20.32
N THR A 64 -4.00 0.59 -19.01
CA THR A 64 -4.27 1.79 -18.20
C THR A 64 -3.01 2.62 -18.04
N CYS A 65 -1.86 2.00 -17.81
CA CYS A 65 -0.58 2.71 -17.79
C CYS A 65 -0.34 3.50 -19.08
N GLN A 66 -0.57 2.89 -20.25
CA GLN A 66 -0.43 3.56 -21.55
C GLN A 66 -1.39 4.76 -21.68
N ARG A 67 -2.67 4.60 -21.33
CA ARG A 67 -3.68 5.68 -21.42
C ARG A 67 -3.36 6.87 -20.52
N HIS A 68 -2.77 6.62 -19.35
CA HIS A 68 -2.46 7.64 -18.35
C HIS A 68 -0.99 8.06 -18.35
N GLN A 69 -0.21 7.67 -19.36
CA GLN A 69 1.22 7.99 -19.50
C GLN A 69 2.06 7.56 -18.27
N ILE A 70 1.64 6.50 -17.58
CA ILE A 70 2.44 5.85 -16.56
C ILE A 70 3.42 4.94 -17.30
N VAL A 71 4.71 5.17 -17.09
CA VAL A 71 5.77 4.33 -17.68
C VAL A 71 6.13 3.25 -16.66
N PRO A 72 5.77 1.97 -16.90
CA PRO A 72 6.23 0.86 -16.08
C PRO A 72 7.76 0.74 -16.20
N ASP A 73 8.43 0.39 -15.11
CA ASP A 73 9.83 -0.05 -15.21
C ASP A 73 9.94 -1.52 -15.62
N LEU A 74 11.16 -1.99 -15.88
CA LEU A 74 11.42 -3.37 -16.31
C LEU A 74 10.80 -4.43 -15.38
N ILE A 75 10.81 -4.21 -14.07
CA ILE A 75 10.27 -5.18 -13.11
C ILE A 75 8.75 -5.14 -13.10
N GLU A 76 8.16 -3.96 -13.24
CA GLU A 76 6.72 -3.80 -13.41
C GLU A 76 6.21 -4.37 -14.74
N GLU A 77 6.97 -4.29 -15.82
CA GLU A 77 6.63 -4.95 -17.09
C GLU A 77 6.64 -6.48 -16.97
N GLN A 78 7.61 -7.03 -16.24
CA GLN A 78 7.73 -8.47 -16.01
C GLN A 78 6.77 -8.99 -14.93
N ASN A 79 6.29 -8.11 -14.04
CA ASN A 79 5.28 -8.41 -13.04
C ASN A 79 4.23 -7.29 -12.98
N PRO A 80 3.31 -7.23 -13.97
CA PRO A 80 2.32 -6.16 -14.07
C PRO A 80 1.40 -6.06 -12.87
N SER A 81 1.24 -7.15 -12.10
CA SER A 81 0.47 -7.13 -10.86
C SER A 81 0.95 -6.10 -9.83
N LEU A 82 2.19 -5.59 -9.93
CA LEU A 82 2.70 -4.48 -9.10
C LEU A 82 2.02 -3.15 -9.44
N LEU A 83 1.62 -2.96 -10.71
CA LEU A 83 1.06 -1.71 -11.21
C LEU A 83 -0.27 -1.32 -10.59
N HIS A 84 -0.98 -2.24 -9.91
CA HIS A 84 -2.22 -1.90 -9.19
C HIS A 84 -2.06 -0.75 -8.19
N ALA A 85 -0.87 -0.52 -7.64
CA ALA A 85 -0.64 0.61 -6.74
C ALA A 85 -0.70 1.94 -7.51
N LYS A 86 0.11 2.08 -8.56
CA LYS A 86 0.15 3.28 -9.43
C LYS A 86 -1.17 3.50 -10.17
N VAL A 87 -1.73 2.44 -10.74
CA VAL A 87 -3.04 2.46 -11.41
C VAL A 87 -4.17 2.72 -10.41
N GLY A 88 -4.08 2.19 -9.19
CA GLY A 88 -5.04 2.44 -8.12
C GLY A 88 -5.08 3.92 -7.72
N ALA A 89 -3.91 4.57 -7.60
CA ALA A 89 -3.85 6.01 -7.35
C ALA A 89 -4.47 6.82 -8.50
N THR A 90 -4.25 6.39 -9.75
CA THR A 90 -4.83 7.05 -10.93
C THR A 90 -6.36 6.87 -10.95
N LEU A 91 -6.84 5.65 -10.75
CA LEU A 91 -8.27 5.33 -10.65
C LEU A 91 -8.93 6.11 -9.51
N ALA A 92 -8.25 6.26 -8.37
CA ALA A 92 -8.73 7.05 -7.26
C ALA A 92 -8.95 8.51 -7.64
N SER A 93 -8.01 9.11 -8.37
CA SER A 93 -8.14 10.49 -8.83
C SER A 93 -9.26 10.63 -9.86
N ASP A 94 -9.26 9.79 -10.90
CA ASP A 94 -10.16 9.96 -12.04
C ASP A 94 -11.61 9.58 -11.73
N ARG A 95 -11.83 8.51 -10.95
CA ARG A 95 -13.18 8.00 -10.69
C ARG A 95 -13.81 8.61 -9.46
N PHE A 96 -13.03 8.79 -8.40
CA PHE A 96 -13.54 9.27 -7.11
C PHE A 96 -13.21 10.76 -6.88
N GLY A 97 -12.50 11.42 -7.80
CA GLY A 97 -12.17 12.83 -7.66
C GLY A 97 -11.20 13.13 -6.51
N ILE A 98 -10.37 12.16 -6.13
CA ILE A 98 -9.37 12.37 -5.08
C ILE A 98 -8.28 13.31 -5.61
N VAL A 99 -8.13 14.45 -4.94
CA VAL A 99 -7.13 15.48 -5.27
C VAL A 99 -6.00 15.56 -4.24
N ASP A 100 -6.18 14.97 -3.06
CA ASP A 100 -5.17 14.94 -2.00
C ASP A 100 -3.95 14.12 -2.44
N ARG A 101 -2.85 14.80 -2.69
CA ARG A 101 -1.60 14.18 -3.18
C ARG A 101 -0.99 13.22 -2.16
N SER A 102 -1.18 13.45 -0.86
CA SER A 102 -0.65 12.57 0.19
C SER A 102 -1.39 11.23 0.18
N VAL A 103 -2.71 11.25 0.00
CA VAL A 103 -3.53 10.03 -0.14
C VAL A 103 -3.14 9.25 -1.39
N LEU A 104 -3.05 9.93 -2.54
CA LEU A 104 -2.67 9.31 -3.81
C LEU A 104 -1.26 8.72 -3.77
N GLN A 105 -0.31 9.42 -3.14
CA GLN A 105 1.05 8.92 -2.96
C GLN A 105 1.06 7.64 -2.14
N ALA A 106 0.40 7.61 -0.98
CA ALA A 106 0.36 6.43 -0.12
C ALA A 106 -0.22 5.22 -0.84
N VAL A 107 -1.32 5.41 -1.59
CA VAL A 107 -1.87 4.36 -2.46
C VAL A 107 -0.84 3.90 -3.49
N SER A 108 -0.12 4.83 -4.14
CA SER A 108 0.84 4.49 -5.20
C SER A 108 2.08 3.72 -4.72
N VAL A 109 2.45 3.84 -3.44
CA VAL A 109 3.68 3.23 -2.89
C VAL A 109 3.44 2.17 -1.82
N HIS A 110 2.19 1.80 -1.52
CA HIS A 110 1.89 0.84 -0.44
C HIS A 110 2.52 -0.57 -0.64
N THR A 111 2.85 -0.93 -1.89
CA THR A 111 3.39 -2.25 -2.24
C THR A 111 4.88 -2.36 -1.95
N THR A 112 5.66 -1.48 -2.59
CA THR A 112 7.12 -1.44 -2.61
C THR A 112 7.69 -0.54 -1.52
N GLY A 113 6.92 0.44 -1.05
CA GLY A 113 7.43 1.58 -0.31
C GLY A 113 8.28 2.49 -1.21
N MET A 114 8.87 3.52 -0.62
CA MET A 114 9.87 4.36 -1.27
C MET A 114 10.82 4.97 -0.24
N ALA A 115 11.92 5.57 -0.69
CA ALA A 115 12.70 6.45 0.19
C ALA A 115 11.84 7.65 0.63
N LYS A 116 12.06 8.13 1.86
CA LYS A 116 11.36 9.28 2.46
C LYS A 116 9.83 9.12 2.50
N MET A 117 9.34 7.91 2.77
CA MET A 117 7.91 7.71 3.04
C MET A 117 7.44 8.66 4.14
N SER A 118 6.33 9.34 3.88
CA SER A 118 5.63 10.15 4.86
C SER A 118 5.08 9.28 6.00
N THR A 119 4.65 9.91 7.09
CA THR A 119 3.97 9.19 8.18
C THR A 119 2.73 8.46 7.67
N LEU A 120 1.95 9.08 6.77
CA LEU A 120 0.76 8.47 6.18
C LEU A 120 1.12 7.23 5.33
N ASP A 121 2.15 7.35 4.49
CA ASP A 121 2.66 6.21 3.68
C ASP A 121 3.06 5.04 4.58
N LYS A 122 3.80 5.31 5.65
CA LYS A 122 4.25 4.30 6.62
C LYS A 122 3.08 3.64 7.34
N VAL A 123 2.08 4.40 7.80
CA VAL A 123 0.90 3.82 8.46
C VAL A 123 0.16 2.88 7.50
N LEU A 124 -0.08 3.29 6.26
CA LEU A 124 -0.74 2.42 5.27
C LEU A 124 0.10 1.17 4.95
N PHE A 125 1.40 1.35 4.71
CA PHE A 125 2.34 0.28 4.39
C PHE A 125 2.43 -0.78 5.51
N VAL A 126 2.42 -0.33 6.77
CA VAL A 126 2.41 -1.21 7.95
C VAL A 126 1.06 -1.89 8.13
N ALA A 127 -0.05 -1.15 7.99
CA ALA A 127 -1.40 -1.69 8.15
C ALA A 127 -1.73 -2.78 7.12
N ASP A 128 -1.34 -2.60 5.84
CA ASP A 128 -1.50 -3.63 4.79
C ASP A 128 -0.81 -4.96 5.18
N TYR A 129 0.39 -4.85 5.77
CA TYR A 129 1.13 -6.03 6.21
C TYR A 129 0.53 -6.70 7.45
N CYS A 130 0.10 -5.91 8.43
CA CYS A 130 -0.17 -6.39 9.78
C CYS A 130 -1.66 -6.55 10.14
N GLU A 131 -2.58 -6.24 9.22
CA GLU A 131 -4.01 -6.38 9.46
C GLU A 131 -4.41 -7.78 9.97
N PRO A 132 -5.46 -7.89 10.81
CA PRO A 132 -5.86 -9.12 11.52
C PRO A 132 -5.97 -10.40 10.70
N ASN A 133 -6.31 -10.33 9.41
CA ASN A 133 -6.53 -11.49 8.55
C ASN A 133 -5.25 -12.02 7.87
N ARG A 134 -4.10 -11.36 8.07
CA ARG A 134 -2.81 -11.87 7.61
C ARG A 134 -2.19 -12.85 8.62
N SER A 135 -1.38 -13.76 8.09
CA SER A 135 -0.55 -14.68 8.86
C SER A 135 0.83 -14.70 8.23
N TYR A 136 1.72 -13.84 8.75
CA TYR A 136 3.13 -13.74 8.35
C TYR A 136 4.02 -14.01 9.56
N PRO A 137 5.24 -14.57 9.38
CA PRO A 137 6.12 -14.91 10.49
C PRO A 137 6.36 -13.76 11.48
N ALA A 138 6.59 -12.54 10.99
CA ALA A 138 6.87 -11.37 11.82
C ALA A 138 5.64 -10.51 12.18
N ILE A 139 4.41 -10.99 11.92
CA ILE A 139 3.22 -10.14 12.06
C ILE A 139 2.99 -9.65 13.50
N THR A 140 3.26 -10.51 14.49
CA THR A 140 3.10 -10.19 15.91
C THR A 140 4.06 -9.11 16.35
N GLU A 141 5.30 -9.15 15.85
CA GLU A 141 6.32 -8.13 16.12
C GLU A 141 5.93 -6.80 15.47
N VAL A 142 5.56 -6.81 14.18
CA VAL A 142 5.13 -5.60 13.47
C VAL A 142 3.92 -4.94 14.14
N ARG A 143 2.94 -5.72 14.61
CA ARG A 143 1.78 -5.18 15.37
C ARG A 143 2.20 -4.47 16.66
N LYS A 144 3.18 -5.02 17.40
CA LYS A 144 3.71 -4.38 18.61
C LYS A 144 4.48 -3.11 18.28
N LEU A 145 5.35 -3.16 17.27
CA LEU A 145 6.12 -1.99 16.83
C LEU A 145 5.21 -0.87 16.33
N ALA A 146 4.13 -1.20 15.62
CA ALA A 146 3.18 -0.24 15.08
C ALA A 146 2.48 0.62 16.15
N THR A 147 2.55 0.26 17.44
CA THR A 147 1.97 1.05 18.54
C THR A 147 3.02 1.80 19.37
N VAL A 148 4.31 1.68 19.03
CA VAL A 148 5.40 2.30 19.83
C VAL A 148 6.44 3.00 18.97
N ASP A 149 6.71 2.51 17.76
CA ASP A 149 7.71 3.04 16.84
C ASP A 149 7.36 2.65 15.39
N LEU A 150 6.72 3.59 14.68
CA LEU A 150 6.29 3.41 13.30
C LEU A 150 7.46 3.21 12.34
N ASN A 151 8.61 3.84 12.58
CA ASN A 151 9.78 3.70 11.72
C ASN A 151 10.35 2.29 11.83
N ARG A 152 10.46 1.74 13.05
CA ARG A 152 10.84 0.34 13.26
C ARG A 152 9.82 -0.63 12.69
N ALA A 153 8.52 -0.36 12.83
CA ALA A 153 7.47 -1.20 12.24
C ALA A 153 7.59 -1.23 10.70
N ALA A 154 7.74 -0.07 10.06
CA ALA A 154 7.89 0.04 8.62
C ALA A 154 9.19 -0.62 8.12
N PHE A 155 10.30 -0.45 8.85
CA PHE A 155 11.56 -1.13 8.57
C PHE A 155 11.40 -2.65 8.58
N GLU A 156 10.76 -3.19 9.62
CA GLU A 156 10.55 -4.63 9.75
C GLU A 156 9.67 -5.18 8.61
N VAL A 157 8.64 -4.43 8.19
CA VAL A 157 7.84 -4.79 7.00
C VAL A 157 8.70 -4.80 5.73
N ALA A 158 9.54 -3.78 5.52
CA ALA A 158 10.43 -3.71 4.36
C ALA A 158 11.44 -4.87 4.34
N ARG A 159 12.06 -5.18 5.49
CA ARG A 159 12.98 -6.31 5.68
C ARG A 159 12.32 -7.63 5.31
N GLN A 160 11.15 -7.91 5.87
CA GLN A 160 10.39 -9.15 5.61
C GLN A 160 9.98 -9.29 4.15
N LYS A 161 9.54 -8.19 3.52
CA LYS A 161 9.19 -8.18 2.08
C LYS A 161 10.42 -8.50 1.23
N LEU A 162 11.60 -7.96 1.54
CA LEU A 162 12.85 -8.23 0.82
C LEU A 162 13.34 -9.66 1.02
N GLU A 163 13.41 -10.14 2.27
CA GLU A 163 13.82 -11.51 2.58
C GLU A 163 12.96 -12.54 1.85
N ARG A 164 11.64 -12.34 1.85
CA ARG A 164 10.72 -13.22 1.12
C ARG A 164 11.03 -13.24 -0.38
N GLN A 165 11.30 -12.09 -1.00
CA GLN A 165 11.62 -12.03 -2.44
C GLN A 165 12.96 -12.70 -2.74
N LEU A 166 13.98 -12.49 -1.89
CA LEU A 166 15.29 -13.14 -2.01
C LEU A 166 15.17 -14.66 -1.93
N VAL A 167 14.48 -15.18 -0.92
CA VAL A 167 14.26 -16.62 -0.73
C VAL A 167 13.48 -17.21 -1.92
N ALA A 168 12.46 -16.49 -2.40
CA ALA A 168 11.67 -16.90 -3.55
C ALA A 168 12.38 -16.71 -4.91
N LYS A 169 13.60 -16.16 -4.95
CA LYS A 169 14.36 -15.83 -6.16
C LYS A 169 13.56 -14.95 -7.13
N GLN A 170 12.77 -14.02 -6.60
CA GLN A 170 12.00 -13.05 -7.36
C GLN A 170 12.81 -11.77 -7.59
N MET A 171 12.54 -11.08 -8.70
CA MET A 171 13.10 -9.75 -8.91
C MET A 171 12.64 -8.80 -7.82
N ILE A 172 13.55 -7.95 -7.36
CA ILE A 172 13.29 -6.98 -6.30
C ILE A 172 13.22 -5.60 -6.93
N HIS A 173 12.05 -4.96 -6.81
CA HIS A 173 11.87 -3.59 -7.29
C HIS A 173 12.85 -2.63 -6.59
N PRO A 174 13.58 -1.74 -7.31
CA PRO A 174 14.58 -0.86 -6.71
C PRO A 174 14.01 0.01 -5.59
N GLN A 175 12.77 0.47 -5.73
CA GLN A 175 12.09 1.23 -4.67
C GLN A 175 12.05 0.49 -3.33
N SER A 176 11.82 -0.83 -3.33
CA SER A 176 11.82 -1.63 -2.10
C SER A 176 13.18 -1.61 -1.40
N VAL A 177 14.28 -1.62 -2.18
CA VAL A 177 15.65 -1.49 -1.65
C VAL A 177 15.90 -0.09 -1.10
N THR A 178 15.47 0.94 -1.84
CA THR A 178 15.62 2.33 -1.36
C THR A 178 14.80 2.61 -0.10
N ALA A 179 13.59 2.06 0.00
CA ALA A 179 12.74 2.16 1.17
C ALA A 179 13.40 1.50 2.38
N PHE A 180 13.93 0.29 2.21
CA PHE A 180 14.67 -0.41 3.25
C PHE A 180 15.87 0.38 3.75
N ASN A 181 16.72 0.87 2.85
CA ASN A 181 17.91 1.65 3.23
C ASN A 181 17.54 2.95 3.95
N ASP A 182 16.55 3.69 3.45
CA ASP A 182 16.08 4.93 4.05
C ASP A 182 15.50 4.70 5.46
N LEU A 183 14.68 3.66 5.63
CA LEU A 183 14.13 3.28 6.93
C LEU A 183 15.21 2.84 7.93
N LEU A 184 16.24 2.13 7.46
CA LEU A 184 17.36 1.71 8.31
C LEU A 184 18.07 2.92 8.94
N THR A 185 18.26 4.00 8.18
CA THR A 185 18.88 5.24 8.70
C THR A 185 18.04 5.95 9.76
N GLN A 186 16.74 5.65 9.85
CA GLN A 186 15.80 6.30 10.78
C GLN A 186 15.62 5.53 12.09
N ILE A 187 16.16 4.32 12.19
CA ILE A 187 16.07 3.45 13.37
C ILE A 187 17.43 3.17 14.03
N SER A 188 18.49 3.69 13.41
CA SER A 188 19.88 3.59 13.87
C SER A 188 20.18 4.59 14.98
#